data_AF-A0A1Y2MWU6-F1
#
_entry.id   AF-A0A1Y2MWU6-F1
#
_cell.length_a   1.000
_cell.length_b   1.000
_cell.length_c   1.000
_cell.angle_alpha   90.00
_cell.angle_beta   90.00
_cell.angle_gamma   90.00
#
_symmetry.space_group_name_H-M   'P 1'
#
loop_
_entity.id
_entity.type
_entity.pdbx_description
1 polymer ?
#
loop_
_entity_poly.entity_id
_entity_poly.type
_entity_poly.pdbx_seq_one_letter_code
_entity_poly.pdbx_strand_id
1 'polypeptide(L)'
;MTAELIRPETPGVAPTVAAHPIPAPATERTAVDRLLDSLDDLVRRHRALAAHDGGCASLHAELIAAELDQQLAVLRTVPRQPRT
;
A
#
# COMPACT_ATOMS: atom_id res chain seq x y z
N MET A 1 13.78 -64.13 -2.74
CA MET A 1 13.08 -64.46 -1.48
C MET A 1 13.49 -63.42 -0.45
N THR A 2 12.56 -62.51 -0.17
CA THR A 2 12.43 -61.49 0.90
C THR A 2 13.64 -61.14 1.78
N ALA A 3 14.20 -59.94 1.57
CA ALA A 3 14.85 -59.17 2.63
C ALA A 3 13.98 -57.93 2.88
N GLU A 4 13.20 -57.96 3.97
CA GLU A 4 12.40 -56.82 4.43
C GLU A 4 13.33 -55.72 4.94
N LEU A 5 13.31 -54.57 4.25
CA LEU A 5 13.97 -53.36 4.73
C LEU A 5 13.01 -52.65 5.68
N ILE A 6 13.40 -52.65 6.95
CA ILE A 6 12.69 -52.07 8.09
C ILE A 6 12.38 -50.59 7.83
N ARG A 7 11.10 -50.22 7.93
CA ARG A 7 10.64 -48.84 8.00
C ARG A 7 10.89 -48.27 9.40
N PRO A 8 11.58 -47.14 9.56
CA PRO A 8 11.44 -46.33 10.76
C PRO A 8 10.24 -45.40 10.58
N GLU A 9 9.12 -45.76 11.22
CA GLU A 9 7.98 -44.89 11.44
C GLU A 9 8.41 -43.78 12.42
N THR A 10 8.88 -42.64 11.91
CA THR A 10 9.17 -41.48 12.75
C THR A 10 7.86 -40.89 13.30
N PRO A 11 7.73 -40.72 14.62
CA PRO A 11 6.51 -40.28 15.25
C PRO A 11 6.21 -38.81 14.97
N GLY A 12 4.96 -38.56 14.54
CA GLY A 12 4.16 -37.41 14.92
C GLY A 12 4.86 -36.07 14.99
N VAL A 13 5.16 -35.48 13.83
CA VAL A 13 5.23 -34.01 13.74
C VAL A 13 3.80 -33.52 13.86
N ALA A 14 3.39 -33.20 15.09
CA ALA A 14 2.20 -32.39 15.31
C ALA A 14 2.34 -31.13 14.45
N PRO A 15 1.32 -30.72 13.68
CA PRO A 15 1.33 -29.39 13.12
C PRO A 15 1.29 -28.44 14.31
N THR A 16 2.45 -27.88 14.66
CA THR A 16 2.50 -26.58 15.33
C THR A 16 1.78 -25.66 14.38
N VAL A 17 0.47 -25.50 14.61
CA VAL A 17 -0.31 -24.39 14.10
C VAL A 17 0.42 -23.19 14.66
N ALA A 18 1.36 -22.66 13.88
CA ALA A 18 1.86 -21.32 14.09
C ALA A 18 0.59 -20.49 14.17
N ALA A 19 0.26 -20.04 15.37
CA ALA A 19 -0.80 -19.10 15.59
C ALA A 19 -0.42 -17.91 14.70
N HIS A 20 -1.02 -17.85 13.51
CA HIS A 20 -0.89 -16.68 12.66
C HIS A 20 -1.33 -15.54 13.57
N PRO A 21 -0.45 -14.56 13.85
CA PRO A 21 -0.87 -13.40 14.62
C PRO A 21 -2.07 -12.85 13.85
N ILE A 22 -3.24 -12.90 14.50
CA ILE A 22 -4.45 -12.31 13.96
C ILE A 22 -4.04 -10.88 13.63
N PRO A 23 -4.06 -10.48 12.34
CA PRO A 23 -3.67 -9.12 11.99
C PRO A 23 -4.55 -8.22 12.84
N ALA A 24 -3.93 -7.42 13.71
CA ALA A 24 -4.63 -6.39 14.44
C ALA A 24 -5.50 -5.63 13.42
N PRO A 25 -6.75 -5.27 13.76
CA PRO A 25 -7.62 -4.60 12.81
C PRO A 25 -6.86 -3.42 12.26
N ALA A 26 -6.46 -3.52 10.98
CA ALA A 26 -5.76 -2.46 10.31
C ALA A 26 -6.73 -1.29 10.38
N THR A 27 -6.40 -0.26 11.16
CA THR A 27 -7.20 0.96 11.22
C THR A 27 -7.46 1.34 9.77
N GLU A 28 -8.71 1.21 9.33
CA GLU A 28 -9.06 1.35 7.93
C GLU A 28 -8.70 2.78 7.52
N ARG A 29 -7.52 2.94 6.89
CA ARG A 29 -7.08 4.25 6.42
C ARG A 29 -8.15 4.74 5.47
N THR A 30 -8.69 5.91 5.79
CA THR A 30 -9.77 6.48 5.01
C THR A 30 -9.23 6.89 3.63
N ALA A 31 -10.10 7.01 2.65
CA ALA A 31 -9.72 7.53 1.33
C ALA A 31 -9.08 8.93 1.42
N VAL A 32 -9.45 9.70 2.46
CA VAL A 32 -8.86 11.01 2.74
C VAL A 32 -7.43 10.88 3.24
N ASP A 33 -7.14 9.95 4.15
CA ASP A 33 -5.76 9.75 4.65
C ASP A 33 -4.81 9.36 3.49
N ARG A 34 -5.28 8.49 2.59
CA ARG A 34 -4.49 8.11 1.40
C ARG A 34 -4.27 9.27 0.44
N LEU A 35 -5.23 10.18 0.33
CA LEU A 35 -5.08 11.40 -0.46
C LEU A 35 -4.05 12.35 0.18
N LEU A 36 -4.09 12.52 1.50
CA LEU A 36 -3.11 13.36 2.20
C LEU A 36 -1.68 12.81 2.03
N ASP A 37 -1.51 11.48 2.15
CA ASP A 37 -0.23 10.82 1.87
C ASP A 37 0.24 11.09 0.41
N SER A 38 -0.66 10.98 -0.58
CA SER A 38 -0.30 11.22 -1.98
C SER A 38 0.04 12.68 -2.29
N LEU A 39 -0.62 13.62 -1.61
CA LEU A 39 -0.31 15.06 -1.72
C LEU A 39 1.08 15.38 -1.15
N ASP A 40 1.42 14.81 0.00
CA ASP A 40 2.75 14.99 0.61
C ASP A 40 3.86 14.44 -0.29
N ASP A 41 3.65 13.27 -0.90
CA ASP A 41 4.59 12.68 -1.86
C ASP A 41 4.76 13.54 -3.12
N LEU A 42 3.66 14.11 -3.63
CA LEU A 42 3.67 15.01 -4.78
C LEU A 42 4.47 16.29 -4.49
N VAL A 43 4.20 16.92 -3.34
CA VAL A 43 4.91 18.14 -2.91
C VAL A 43 6.39 17.87 -2.70
N ARG A 44 6.75 16.73 -2.07
CA ARG A 44 8.15 16.33 -1.86
C ARG A 44 8.87 16.18 -3.21
N ARG A 45 8.26 15.49 -4.17
CA ARG A 45 8.82 15.29 -5.50
C ARG A 45 8.97 16.61 -6.26
N HIS A 46 7.98 17.49 -6.16
CA HIS A 46 8.07 18.81 -6.79
C HIS A 46 9.21 19.64 -6.22
N ARG A 47 9.35 19.71 -4.89
CA ARG A 47 10.47 20.44 -4.26
C ARG A 47 11.83 19.90 -4.67
N ALA A 48 11.95 18.58 -4.81
CA ALA A 48 13.15 17.96 -5.33
C ALA A 48 13.42 18.41 -6.77
N LEU A 49 12.41 18.40 -7.66
CA LEU A 49 12.58 18.82 -9.06
C LEU A 49 12.90 20.32 -9.19
N ALA A 50 12.20 21.19 -8.45
CA ALA A 50 12.42 22.63 -8.46
C ALA A 50 13.84 23.03 -7.99
N ALA A 51 14.46 22.22 -7.14
CA ALA A 51 15.85 22.43 -6.71
C ALA A 51 16.89 22.08 -7.79
N HIS A 52 16.52 21.26 -8.80
CA HIS A 52 17.44 20.78 -9.83
C HIS A 52 17.21 21.44 -11.20
N ASP A 53 15.99 21.87 -11.51
CA ASP A 53 15.61 22.37 -12.84
C ASP A 53 14.77 23.65 -12.75
N GLY A 54 15.46 24.78 -12.54
CA GLY A 54 14.83 26.10 -12.47
C GLY A 54 14.25 26.60 -13.81
N GLY A 55 14.52 25.92 -14.92
CA GLY A 55 14.08 26.33 -16.27
C GLY A 55 12.65 25.92 -16.62
N CYS A 56 12.05 24.97 -15.91
CA CYS A 56 10.77 24.36 -16.26
C CYS A 56 9.65 24.59 -15.22
N ALA A 57 9.76 25.64 -14.39
CA ALA A 57 8.85 25.89 -13.28
C ALA A 57 7.36 25.95 -13.67
N SER A 58 7.00 26.53 -14.83
CA SER A 58 5.61 26.59 -15.29
C SER A 58 5.07 25.22 -15.70
N LEU A 59 5.86 24.46 -16.47
CA LEU A 59 5.51 23.10 -16.88
C LEU A 59 5.34 22.18 -15.65
N HIS A 60 6.20 22.33 -14.63
CA HIS A 60 6.04 21.62 -13.37
C HIS A 60 4.76 21.99 -12.63
N ALA A 61 4.39 23.28 -12.59
CA ALA A 61 3.14 23.72 -11.99
C ALA A 61 1.92 23.15 -12.72
N GLU A 62 1.95 23.11 -14.05
CA GLU A 62 0.89 22.52 -14.88
C GLU A 62 0.73 21.00 -14.63
N LEU A 63 1.84 20.27 -14.55
CA LEU A 63 1.82 18.82 -14.25
C LEU A 63 1.29 18.52 -12.84
N ILE A 64 1.62 19.36 -11.85
CA ILE A 64 1.08 19.25 -10.49
C ILE A 64 -0.42 19.53 -10.49
N ALA A 65 -0.88 20.57 -11.18
CA ALA A 65 -2.29 20.90 -11.27
C ALA A 65 -3.09 19.74 -11.90
N ALA A 66 -2.57 19.13 -12.98
CA ALA A 66 -3.20 17.98 -13.61
C ALA A 66 -3.29 16.76 -12.68
N GLU A 67 -2.22 16.44 -11.95
CA GLU A 67 -2.22 15.33 -10.98
C GLU A 67 -3.18 15.59 -9.81
N LEU A 68 -3.24 16.82 -9.29
CA LEU A 68 -4.20 17.21 -8.25
C LEU A 68 -5.65 17.06 -8.71
N ASP A 69 -5.95 17.53 -9.91
CA ASP A 69 -7.30 17.40 -10.50
C ASP A 69 -7.70 15.93 -10.65
N GLN A 70 -6.78 15.07 -11.09
CA GLN A 70 -7.00 13.63 -11.18
C GLN A 70 -7.28 13.02 -9.80
N GLN A 71 -6.46 13.34 -8.79
CA GLN A 71 -6.64 12.81 -7.43
C GLN A 71 -7.97 13.27 -6.80
N LEU A 72 -8.37 14.52 -7.02
CA LEU A 72 -9.66 15.05 -6.58
C LEU A 72 -10.83 14.43 -7.33
N ALA A 73 -10.70 14.18 -8.63
CA ALA A 73 -11.71 13.48 -9.41
C ALA A 73 -11.92 12.05 -8.88
N VAL A 74 -10.84 11.32 -8.59
CA VAL A 74 -10.90 9.99 -7.97
C VAL A 74 -11.53 10.04 -6.59
N LEU A 75 -11.17 11.02 -5.75
CA LEU A 75 -11.79 11.14 -4.42
C LEU A 75 -13.31 11.36 -4.50
N ARG A 76 -13.77 12.15 -5.48
CA ARG A 76 -15.20 12.42 -5.68
C ARG A 76 -16.00 11.20 -6.12
N THR A 77 -15.37 10.20 -6.73
CA THR A 77 -16.04 8.95 -7.11
C THR A 77 -16.10 7.94 -5.97
N VAL A 78 -15.35 8.15 -4.88
CA VAL A 78 -15.42 7.29 -3.70
C VAL A 78 -16.74 7.54 -2.97
N PRO A 79 -17.62 6.52 -2.83
CA PRO A 79 -18.86 6.67 -2.10
C PRO A 79 -18.58 6.98 -0.63
N ARG A 80 -19.14 8.08 -0.13
CA ARG A 80 -19.12 8.37 1.31
C ARG A 80 -19.98 7.32 2.00
N GLN A 81 -19.38 6.49 2.85
CA GLN A 81 -20.16 5.58 3.69
C GLN A 81 -21.11 6.42 4.57
N PRO A 82 -22.43 6.18 4.49
CA PRO A 82 -23.36 6.79 5.43
C PRO A 82 -23.05 6.26 6.83
N ARG A 83 -22.83 7.17 7.78
CA ARG A 83 -22.79 6.84 9.21
C ARG A 83 -24.22 6.45 9.62
N THR A 84 -24.48 5.16 9.77
CA THR A 84 -25.69 4.62 10.44
C THR A 84 -25.41 4.39 11.92
#